data_AF-A0A2V8V8C6-F1
#
_entry.id   AF-A0A2V8V8C6-F1
#
_cell.length_a   1.000
_cell.length_b   1.000
_cell.length_c   1.000
_cell.angle_alpha   90.00
_cell.angle_beta   90.00
_cell.angle_gamma   90.00
#
_symmetry.space_group_name_H-M   'P 1'
#
loop_
_entity.id
_entity.type
_entity.pdbx_description
1 polymer ?
#
loop_
_entity_poly.entity_id
_entity_poly.type
_entity_poly.pdbx_seq_one_letter_code
_entity_poly.pdbx_strand_id
1 'polypeptide(L)' 'FVPSENIKGKPLLIYWSYEAPTEDLVDYNLRHFVDLAQHFFTKTRWRRTFMLIHG' A
#
# COMPACT_ATOMS: atom_id res chain seq x y z
N PHE A 1 3.72 -23.14 16.13
CA PHE A 1 4.18 -22.03 16.99
C PHE A 1 5.24 -21.24 16.23
N VAL A 2 5.19 -19.90 16.24
CA VAL A 2 6.20 -19.05 15.62
C VAL A 2 7.24 -18.69 16.69
N PRO A 3 8.54 -18.96 16.50
CA PRO A 3 9.59 -18.54 17.43
C PRO A 3 9.55 -17.03 17.67
N SER A 4 9.73 -16.57 18.91
CA SER A 4 9.67 -15.15 19.26
C SER A 4 10.70 -14.30 18.51
N GLU A 5 11.83 -14.90 18.16
CA GLU A 5 12.90 -14.28 17.36
C GLU A 5 12.45 -13.90 15.94
N ASN A 6 11.43 -14.58 15.40
CA ASN A 6 10.89 -14.29 14.07
C ASN A 6 9.80 -13.19 14.11
N ILE A 7 9.44 -12.69 15.29
CA ILE A 7 8.48 -11.59 15.44
C ILE A 7 9.22 -10.27 15.25
N LYS A 8 9.21 -9.74 14.02
CA LYS A 8 9.91 -8.47 13.68
C LYS A 8 9.31 -7.22 14.32
N GLY A 9 8.07 -7.27 14.81
CA GLY A 9 7.40 -6.15 15.48
C GLY A 9 5.90 -6.08 15.23
N LYS A 10 5.27 -5.03 15.77
CA LYS A 10 3.86 -4.70 15.54
C LYS A 10 3.76 -3.56 14.52
N PRO A 11 2.82 -3.64 13.54
CA PRO A 11 2.60 -2.52 12.62
C PRO A 11 2.07 -1.31 13.40
N LEU A 12 2.69 -0.15 13.22
CA LEU A 12 2.35 1.07 13.97
C LEU A 12 1.55 2.06 13.12
N LEU A 13 1.87 2.20 11.83
CA LEU A 13 1.29 3.22 10.96
C LEU A 13 1.14 2.69 9.54
N ILE A 14 0.01 2.97 8.91
CA ILE A 14 -0.16 2.80 7.46
C ILE A 14 0.33 4.09 6.79
N TYR A 15 1.56 4.07 6.28
CA TYR A 15 2.12 5.20 5.53
C TYR A 15 1.31 5.50 4.27
N TRP A 16 0.97 4.47 3.49
CA TRP A 16 0.26 4.63 2.23
C TRP A 16 -0.46 3.35 1.82
N SER A 17 -1.63 3.50 1.18
CA SER A 17 -2.44 2.39 0.68
C SER A 17 -3.10 2.81 -0.62
N TYR A 18 -2.72 2.13 -1.69
CA TYR A 18 -3.21 2.36 -3.04
C TYR A 18 -3.91 1.11 -3.56
N GLU A 19 -4.99 1.31 -4.31
CA GLU A 19 -5.71 0.23 -4.96
C GLU A 19 -5.05 -0.07 -6.32
N ALA A 20 -4.13 -1.03 -6.31
CA ALA A 20 -3.47 -1.52 -7.53
C ALA A 20 -4.22 -2.74 -8.08
N PRO A 21 -4.81 -2.67 -9.29
CA PRO A 21 -5.38 -3.83 -9.96
C PRO A 21 -4.25 -4.80 -10.39
N THR A 22 -4.55 -6.10 -10.49
CA THR A 22 -3.55 -7.16 -10.71
C THR A 22 -2.79 -7.02 -12.04
N GLU A 23 -3.42 -6.43 -13.06
CA GLU A 23 -2.84 -6.20 -14.39
C GLU A 23 -1.65 -5.23 -14.36
N ASP A 24 -1.63 -4.33 -13.37
CA ASP A 24 -0.60 -3.31 -13.19
C ASP A 24 0.69 -3.84 -12.54
N LEU A 25 0.67 -5.05 -11.97
CA LEU A 25 1.85 -5.67 -11.34
C LEU A 25 2.81 -6.31 -12.35
N VAL A 26 2.35 -6.51 -13.59
CA VAL A 26 3.07 -7.29 -14.61
C VAL A 26 3.98 -6.41 -15.47
N ASP A 27 3.67 -5.12 -15.63
CA ASP A 27 4.36 -4.26 -16.59
C ASP A 27 4.55 -2.84 -16.05
N TYR A 28 5.76 -2.54 -15.55
CA TYR A 28 6.15 -1.22 -15.04
C TYR A 28 6.48 -0.26 -16.18
N ASN A 29 5.49 0.06 -17.01
CA ASN A 29 5.64 0.97 -18.15
C ASN A 29 5.32 2.43 -17.79
N LEU A 30 5.84 3.38 -18.58
CA LEU A 30 5.56 4.83 -18.44
C LEU A 30 4.06 5.15 -18.43
N ARG A 31 3.26 4.37 -19.17
CA ARG A 31 1.80 4.48 -19.20
C ARG A 31 1.16 4.19 -17.84
N HIS A 32 1.69 3.19 -17.12
CA HIS A 32 1.26 2.83 -15.78
C HIS A 32 1.59 3.93 -14.78
N PHE A 33 2.74 4.59 -14.90
CA PHE A 33 3.08 5.74 -14.06
C PHE A 33 2.14 6.94 -14.30
N VAL A 34 1.76 7.19 -15.55
CA VAL A 34 0.78 8.24 -15.90
C VAL A 34 -0.61 7.88 -15.37
N ASP A 35 -1.04 6.61 -15.46
CA ASP A 35 -2.30 6.12 -14.89
C ASP A 35 -2.32 6.30 -13.37
N LEU A 36 -1.23 5.91 -12.69
CA LEU A 36 -1.06 6.16 -11.26
C LEU A 36 -1.15 7.64 -10.91
N ALA A 37 -0.52 8.53 -11.69
CA ALA A 37 -0.56 9.96 -11.43
C ALA A 37 -1.96 10.55 -11.63
N GLN A 38 -2.68 10.12 -12.68
CA GLN A 38 -4.04 10.57 -12.97
C GLN A 38 -5.04 10.05 -11.94
N HIS A 39 -4.91 8.80 -11.55
CA HIS A 39 -5.78 8.16 -10.57
C HIS A 39 -5.25 8.25 -9.14
N PHE A 40 -4.15 8.99 -8.91
CA PHE A 40 -3.49 9.12 -7.62
C PHE A 40 -4.49 9.56 -6.54
N PHE A 41 -5.30 10.58 -6.83
CA PHE A 41 -6.25 11.10 -5.85
C PHE A 41 -7.50 10.25 -5.71
N THR A 42 -7.91 9.52 -6.75
CA THR A 42 -9.17 8.77 -6.80
C THR A 42 -9.02 7.34 -6.26
N LYS A 43 -7.91 6.66 -6.58
CA LYS A 43 -7.61 5.29 -6.15
C LYS A 43 -6.78 5.22 -4.86
N THR A 44 -6.20 6.34 -4.40
CA THR A 44 -5.59 6.38 -3.06
C THR A 44 -6.68 6.23 -2.01
N ARG A 45 -6.55 5.22 -1.15
CA ARG A 45 -7.50 4.96 -0.07
C ARG A 45 -7.16 5.83 1.13
N TRP A 46 -7.47 7.12 1.01
CA TRP A 46 -7.19 8.16 2.01
C TRP A 46 -7.65 7.80 3.42
N ARG A 47 -8.78 7.08 3.54
CA ARG A 47 -9.34 6.65 4.83
C ARG A 47 -8.39 5.78 5.67
N ARG A 48 -7.36 5.19 5.06
CA ARG A 48 -6.36 4.35 5.74
C ARG A 48 -4.98 4.98 5.77
N THR A 49 -4.76 6.11 5.09
CA THR A 49 -3.48 6.82 5.07
C THR A 49 -3.29 7.54 6.40
N PHE A 50 -2.10 7.43 7.00
CA PHE A 50 -1.79 7.98 8.32
C PHE A 50 -2.64 7.44 9.48
N MET A 51 -3.31 6.31 9.27
CA MET A 51 -4.05 5.67 10.34
C MET A 51 -3.07 4.94 11.26
N LEU A 52 -3.04 5.34 12.52
CA LEU A 52 -2.33 4.63 13.58
C LEU A 52 -3.04 3.30 13.84
N ILE A 53 -2.31 2.21 13.64
CA ILE A 53 -2.82 0.87 13.93
C ILE A 53 -2.65 0.65 15.43
N HIS A 54 -3.78 0.61 16.14
CA HIS A 54 -3.83 0.17 17.52
C HIS A 54 -4.17 -1.32 17.49
N GLY A 55 -3.23 -2.17 17.89
CA GLY A 55 -3.35 -3.63 17.88
C GLY A 55 -3.31 -4.23 19.27
#